data_AF-A0A1G4BJV7-F1
#
_entry.id   AF-A0A1G4BJV7-F1
#
_cell.length_a   1.000
_cell.length_b   1.000
_cell.length_c   1.000
_cell.angle_alpha   90.00
_cell.angle_beta   90.00
_cell.angle_gamma   90.00
#
_symmetry.space_group_name_H-M   'P 1'
#
loop_
_entity.id
_entity.type
_entity.pdbx_description
1 polymer ?
#
loop_
_entity_poly.entity_id
_entity_poly.type
_entity_poly.pdbx_seq_one_letter_code
_entity_poly.pdbx_strand_id
1 'polypeptide(L)'
;MPSIIDGRLSHRAYTTRESATRITHIFHHPSLLTSREVVFGIYLAYITYCALLTLRSLGYLVFEAGGRDMWCPEDPPVPSWYPPGWKVELTRWDCFRALRWMVARRIWAFAYEVFAWGFVGAVGGSLAEEGVRWLRR
;
A
#
# COMPACT_ATOMS: atom_id res chain seq x y z
N MET A 1 -24.62 -5.11 12.59
CA MET A 1 -25.02 -3.69 12.57
C MET A 1 -26.29 -3.58 11.75
N PRO A 2 -27.38 -3.00 12.28
CA PRO A 2 -28.57 -2.70 11.48
C PRO A 2 -28.24 -1.68 10.39
N SER A 3 -28.80 -1.87 9.20
CA SER A 3 -28.70 -0.98 8.04
C SER A 3 -29.85 0.03 8.08
N ILE A 4 -29.60 1.29 7.73
CA ILE A 4 -30.65 2.29 7.54
C ILE A 4 -31.03 2.31 6.05
N ILE A 5 -32.25 1.90 5.73
CA ILE A 5 -32.83 1.86 4.38
C ILE A 5 -34.10 2.71 4.41
N ASP A 6 -34.19 3.74 3.56
CA ASP A 6 -35.32 4.69 3.50
C ASP A 6 -35.73 5.26 4.88
N GLY A 7 -34.73 5.59 5.71
CA GLY A 7 -34.93 6.15 7.05
C GLY A 7 -35.39 5.15 8.12
N ARG A 8 -35.47 3.84 7.81
CA ARG A 8 -35.82 2.78 8.76
C ARG A 8 -34.63 1.88 9.07
N LEU A 9 -34.50 1.48 10.33
CA LEU A 9 -33.56 0.44 10.75
C LEU A 9 -34.04 -0.92 10.24
N SER A 10 -33.21 -1.57 9.45
CA SER A 10 -33.44 -2.88 8.84
C SER A 10 -32.29 -3.82 9.20
N HIS A 11 -32.58 -5.12 9.29
CA HIS A 11 -31.56 -6.15 9.48
C HIS A 11 -31.09 -6.77 8.16
N ARG A 12 -31.62 -6.29 7.02
CA ARG A 12 -31.27 -6.77 5.68
C ARG A 12 -29.96 -6.16 5.19
N ALA A 13 -29.16 -6.92 4.45
CA ALA A 13 -27.98 -6.40 3.77
C ALA A 13 -28.38 -5.41 2.64
N TYR A 14 -27.56 -4.40 2.40
CA TYR A 14 -27.79 -3.44 1.31
C TYR A 14 -27.68 -4.12 -0.05
N THR A 15 -28.58 -3.75 -0.97
CA THR A 15 -28.41 -4.05 -2.39
C THR A 15 -27.33 -3.15 -3.00
N THR A 16 -26.79 -3.53 -4.16
CA THR A 16 -25.77 -2.76 -4.89
C THR A 16 -26.23 -1.35 -5.24
N ARG A 17 -27.52 -1.18 -5.58
CA ARG A 17 -28.13 0.13 -5.87
C ARG A 17 -28.18 1.01 -4.62
N GLU A 18 -28.63 0.46 -3.50
CA GLU A 18 -28.70 1.19 -2.21
C GLU A 18 -27.31 1.55 -1.68
N SER A 19 -26.31 0.70 -1.93
CA SER A 19 -24.91 1.00 -1.58
C SER A 19 -24.37 2.17 -2.40
N ALA A 20 -24.65 2.21 -3.70
CA ALA A 20 -24.24 3.31 -4.58
C ALA A 20 -24.91 4.64 -4.19
N THR A 21 -26.21 4.65 -3.92
CA THR A 21 -26.92 5.86 -3.48
C THR A 21 -26.44 6.38 -2.13
N ARG A 22 -26.02 5.48 -1.23
CA ARG A 22 -25.45 5.87 0.07
C ARG A 22 -24.07 6.53 -0.09
N ILE A 23 -23.23 6.02 -0.98
CA ILE A 23 -21.94 6.66 -1.30
C ILE A 23 -22.18 8.07 -1.84
N THR A 24 -23.10 8.24 -2.80
CA THR A 24 -23.44 9.57 -3.32
C THR A 24 -24.03 10.48 -2.24
N HIS A 25 -24.85 9.95 -1.33
CA HIS A 25 -25.42 10.73 -0.22
C HIS A 25 -24.35 11.21 0.77
N ILE A 26 -23.30 10.42 1.01
CA ILE A 26 -22.15 10.83 1.82
C ILE A 26 -21.39 11.98 1.15
N PHE A 27 -21.22 11.95 -0.18
CA PHE A 27 -20.62 13.05 -0.93
C PHE A 27 -21.44 14.34 -0.86
N HIS A 28 -22.77 14.24 -0.86
CA HIS A 28 -23.67 15.40 -0.77
C HIS A 28 -23.83 15.94 0.67
N HIS A 29 -23.57 15.13 1.69
CA HIS A 29 -23.71 15.49 3.10
C HIS A 29 -22.46 15.09 3.90
N PRO A 30 -21.33 15.81 3.74
CA PRO A 30 -20.06 15.45 4.36
C PRO A 30 -20.08 15.50 5.90
N SER A 31 -21.05 16.19 6.50
CA SER A 31 -21.28 16.24 7.94
C SER A 31 -21.65 14.89 8.57
N LEU A 32 -21.98 13.89 7.75
CA LEU A 32 -22.30 12.53 8.20
C LEU A 32 -21.06 11.66 8.43
N LEU A 33 -19.89 12.08 7.95
CA LEU A 33 -18.63 11.35 8.14
C LEU A 33 -18.01 11.70 9.49
N THR A 34 -17.57 10.68 10.22
CA THR A 34 -16.71 10.93 11.37
C THR A 34 -15.29 11.26 10.89
N SER A 35 -14.56 12.05 11.69
CA SER A 35 -13.16 12.38 11.41
C SER A 35 -12.31 11.11 11.24
N ARG A 36 -12.62 10.06 12.00
CA ARG A 36 -12.03 8.73 11.84
C ARG A 36 -12.31 8.10 10.48
N GLU A 37 -13.55 8.13 10.00
CA GLU A 37 -13.91 7.57 8.68
C GLU A 37 -13.15 8.29 7.54
N VAL A 38 -13.00 9.62 7.63
CA VAL A 38 -12.21 10.40 6.67
C VAL A 38 -10.73 10.01 6.71
N VAL A 39 -10.13 9.92 7.91
CA VAL A 39 -8.72 9.52 8.07
C VAL A 39 -8.47 8.12 7.54
N PHE A 40 -9.35 7.16 7.83
CA PHE A 40 -9.23 5.80 7.29
C PHE A 40 -9.43 5.76 5.76
N GLY A 41 -10.34 6.57 5.21
CA GLY A 41 -10.52 6.69 3.76
C GLY A 41 -9.26 7.20 3.05
N ILE A 42 -8.66 8.27 3.58
CA ILE A 42 -7.38 8.82 3.06
C ILE A 42 -6.26 7.78 3.18
N TYR A 43 -6.18 7.10 4.32
CA TYR A 43 -5.19 6.06 4.55
C TYR A 43 -5.32 4.89 3.56
N LEU A 44 -6.55 4.42 3.28
CA LEU A 44 -6.78 3.37 2.28
C LEU A 44 -6.39 3.82 0.86
N ALA A 45 -6.69 5.07 0.50
CA ALA A 45 -6.26 5.64 -0.78
C ALA A 45 -4.72 5.69 -0.89
N TYR A 46 -4.04 6.10 0.19
CA TYR A 46 -2.58 6.11 0.29
C TYR A 46 -1.99 4.70 0.12
N ILE A 47 -2.50 3.69 0.84
CA ILE A 47 -2.05 2.30 0.69
C ILE A 47 -2.21 1.82 -0.75
N THR A 48 -3.35 2.14 -1.37
CA THR A 48 -3.63 1.73 -2.75
C THR A 48 -2.62 2.34 -3.71
N TYR A 49 -2.29 3.62 -3.53
CA TYR A 49 -1.25 4.30 -4.29
C TYR A 49 0.13 3.64 -4.10
N CYS A 50 0.54 3.38 -2.86
CA CYS A 50 1.79 2.69 -2.56
C CYS A 50 1.85 1.27 -3.14
N ALA A 51 0.72 0.56 -3.14
CA ALA A 51 0.62 -0.78 -3.72
C ALA A 51 0.83 -0.74 -5.24
N LEU A 52 0.22 0.24 -5.93
CA LEU A 52 0.42 0.45 -7.37
C LEU A 52 1.88 0.75 -7.71
N LEU A 53 2.54 1.64 -6.94
CA LEU A 53 3.97 1.93 -7.13
C LEU A 53 4.85 0.70 -6.87
N THR A 54 4.53 -0.10 -5.84
CA THR A 54 5.26 -1.33 -5.51
C THR A 54 5.12 -2.35 -6.64
N LEU A 55 3.90 -2.56 -7.15
CA LEU A 55 3.66 -3.45 -8.29
C LEU A 55 4.39 -2.99 -9.54
N ARG A 56 4.39 -1.68 -9.83
CA ARG A 56 5.15 -1.10 -10.95
C ARG A 56 6.65 -1.37 -10.78
N SER A 57 7.19 -1.15 -9.58
CA SER A 57 8.61 -1.41 -9.29
C SER A 57 8.97 -2.90 -9.43
N LEU A 58 8.09 -3.81 -9.02
CA LEU A 58 8.29 -5.25 -9.20
C LEU A 58 8.21 -5.63 -10.69
N GLY A 59 7.28 -5.04 -11.43
CA GLY A 59 7.17 -5.21 -12.87
C GLY A 59 8.45 -4.78 -13.60
N TYR A 60 8.99 -3.62 -13.25
CA TYR A 60 10.28 -3.13 -13.75
C TYR A 60 11.40 -4.14 -13.49
N LEU A 61 11.55 -4.63 -12.25
CA LEU A 61 12.60 -5.58 -11.87
C LEU A 61 12.51 -6.92 -12.62
N VAL A 62 11.31 -7.41 -12.90
CA VAL A 62 11.11 -8.75 -13.46
C VAL A 62 11.07 -8.74 -14.99
N PHE A 63 10.42 -7.74 -15.59
CA PHE A 63 10.08 -7.76 -17.02
C PHE A 63 10.91 -6.81 -17.87
N GLU A 64 11.43 -5.71 -17.31
CA GLU A 64 12.18 -4.72 -18.09
C GLU A 64 13.68 -5.06 -18.12
N ALA A 65 14.32 -4.83 -19.27
CA ALA A 65 15.75 -5.13 -19.46
C ALA A 65 16.63 -4.39 -18.45
N GLY A 66 16.43 -3.07 -18.29
CA GLY A 66 17.18 -2.29 -17.30
C GLY A 66 16.90 -2.68 -15.85
N GLY A 67 15.79 -3.36 -15.56
CA GLY A 67 15.53 -3.96 -14.25
C GLY A 67 16.27 -5.27 -14.06
N ARG A 68 16.37 -6.10 -15.10
CA ARG A 68 17.15 -7.35 -15.10
C ARG A 68 18.63 -7.10 -14.93
N ASP A 69 19.16 -6.07 -15.59
CA ASP A 69 20.57 -5.69 -15.51
C ASP A 69 21.00 -5.34 -14.09
N MET A 70 20.08 -4.92 -13.22
CA MET A 70 20.39 -4.61 -11.82
C MET A 70 20.75 -5.85 -10.98
N TRP A 71 20.18 -7.02 -11.31
CA TRP A 71 20.37 -8.24 -10.51
C TRP A 71 21.01 -9.40 -11.28
N CYS A 72 21.12 -9.28 -12.61
CA CYS A 72 21.86 -10.20 -13.47
C CYS A 72 22.46 -9.45 -14.66
N PRO A 73 23.46 -8.58 -14.42
CA PRO A 73 24.14 -7.86 -15.50
C PRO A 73 24.89 -8.83 -16.41
N GLU A 74 24.93 -8.54 -17.71
CA GLU A 74 25.72 -9.29 -18.69
C GLU A 74 27.22 -9.25 -18.37
N ASP A 75 27.71 -8.08 -17.96
CA ASP A 75 29.08 -7.87 -17.48
C ASP A 75 29.07 -7.50 -15.97
N PRO A 76 29.23 -8.49 -15.06
CA PRO A 76 29.26 -8.21 -13.64
C PRO A 76 30.49 -7.38 -13.24
N PRO A 77 30.34 -6.44 -12.30
CA PRO A 77 31.46 -5.67 -11.79
C PRO A 77 32.47 -6.61 -11.11
N VAL A 78 33.73 -6.53 -11.55
CA VAL A 78 34.83 -7.31 -10.98
C VAL A 78 35.28 -6.63 -9.68
N PRO A 79 35.24 -7.31 -8.53
CA PRO A 79 35.72 -6.73 -7.28
C PRO A 79 37.23 -6.42 -7.35
N SER A 80 37.68 -5.38 -6.65
CA SER A 80 39.09 -4.96 -6.66
C SER A 80 40.08 -6.00 -6.11
N TRP A 81 39.59 -6.96 -5.33
CA TRP A 81 40.37 -8.08 -4.79
C TRP A 81 40.41 -9.29 -5.73
N TYR A 82 39.69 -9.26 -6.85
CA TYR A 82 39.68 -10.34 -7.83
C TYR A 82 40.97 -10.32 -8.67
N PRO A 83 41.57 -11.48 -8.98
CA PRO A 83 42.80 -11.52 -9.77
C PRO A 83 42.64 -10.87 -11.16
N PRO A 84 43.66 -10.16 -11.67
CA PRO A 84 43.60 -9.55 -13.01
C PRO A 84 43.41 -10.62 -14.10
N GLY A 85 42.50 -10.36 -15.04
CA GLY A 85 42.23 -11.25 -16.18
C GLY A 85 41.20 -12.35 -15.93
N TRP A 86 40.68 -12.48 -14.70
CA TRP A 86 39.61 -13.42 -14.37
C TRP A 86 38.25 -12.78 -14.59
N LYS A 87 37.32 -13.53 -15.21
CA LYS A 87 35.92 -13.10 -15.38
C LYS A 87 35.10 -13.61 -14.21
N VAL A 88 34.20 -12.76 -13.71
CA VAL A 88 33.19 -13.18 -12.73
C VAL A 88 32.07 -13.85 -13.51
N GLU A 89 31.89 -15.15 -13.31
CA GLU A 89 30.73 -15.86 -13.85
C GLU A 89 29.60 -15.86 -12.82
N LEU A 90 28.52 -15.15 -13.13
CA LEU A 90 27.29 -15.22 -12.33
C LEU A 90 26.53 -16.49 -12.69
N THR A 91 26.31 -17.35 -11.71
CA THR A 91 25.42 -18.49 -11.94
C THR A 91 23.97 -18.00 -12.03
N ARG A 92 23.14 -18.72 -12.80
CA ARG A 92 21.69 -18.47 -12.86
C ARG A 92 21.04 -18.48 -11.47
N TRP A 93 21.60 -19.25 -10.54
CA TRP A 93 21.12 -19.34 -9.16
C TRP A 93 21.44 -18.09 -8.34
N ASP A 94 22.61 -17.49 -8.54
CA ASP A 94 22.98 -16.24 -7.87
C ASP A 94 22.11 -15.09 -8.33
N CYS A 95 21.86 -14.98 -9.64
CA CYS A 95 20.91 -14.02 -10.20
C CYS A 95 19.50 -14.21 -9.62
N PHE A 96 19.01 -15.46 -9.52
CA PHE A 96 17.70 -15.73 -8.93
C PHE A 96 17.63 -15.38 -7.44
N ARG A 97 18.70 -15.64 -6.69
CA ARG A 97 18.80 -15.26 -5.27
C ARG A 97 18.78 -13.74 -5.10
N ALA A 98 19.51 -13.00 -5.95
CA ALA A 98 19.51 -11.55 -5.95
C ALA A 98 18.11 -10.98 -6.27
N LEU A 99 17.44 -11.50 -7.31
CA LEU A 99 16.07 -11.12 -7.64
C LEU A 99 15.13 -11.34 -6.45
N ARG A 100 15.15 -12.54 -5.84
CA ARG A 100 14.31 -12.86 -4.66
C ARG A 100 14.55 -11.88 -3.52
N TRP A 101 15.81 -11.53 -3.26
CA TRP A 101 16.14 -10.58 -2.21
C TRP A 101 15.61 -9.18 -2.51
N MET A 102 15.77 -8.68 -3.75
CA MET A 102 15.26 -7.36 -4.16
C MET A 102 13.73 -7.30 -4.09
N VAL A 103 13.05 -8.35 -4.58
CA VAL A 103 11.59 -8.47 -4.48
C VAL A 103 11.13 -8.50 -3.03
N ALA A 104 11.75 -9.33 -2.19
CA ALA A 104 11.42 -9.42 -0.77
C ALA A 104 11.62 -8.07 -0.06
N ARG A 105 12.70 -7.35 -0.36
CA ARG A 105 12.97 -6.01 0.18
C ARG A 105 11.89 -5.00 -0.20
N ARG A 106 11.39 -5.04 -1.45
CA ARG A 106 10.29 -4.17 -1.91
C ARG A 106 8.97 -4.49 -1.21
N ILE A 107 8.64 -5.76 -1.08
CA ILE A 107 7.43 -6.21 -0.35
C ILE A 107 7.52 -5.80 1.13
N TRP A 108 8.68 -5.96 1.75
CA TRP A 108 8.90 -5.57 3.14
C TRP A 108 8.79 -4.06 3.35
N ALA A 109 9.35 -3.26 2.44
CA ALA A 109 9.20 -1.80 2.49
C ALA A 109 7.73 -1.38 2.40
N PHE A 110 6.95 -2.01 1.51
CA PHE A 110 5.51 -1.78 1.43
C PHE A 110 4.79 -2.18 2.73
N ALA A 111 5.09 -3.37 3.28
CA ALA A 111 4.50 -3.82 4.54
C ALA A 111 4.82 -2.86 5.70
N TYR A 112 6.04 -2.34 5.76
CA TYR A 112 6.46 -1.35 6.74
C TYR A 112 5.70 -0.02 6.58
N GLU A 113 5.56 0.49 5.36
CA GLU A 113 4.77 1.69 5.06
C GLU A 113 3.32 1.53 5.51
N VAL A 114 2.68 0.40 5.17
CA VAL A 114 1.32 0.08 5.62
C VAL A 114 1.26 0.05 7.15
N PHE A 115 2.18 -0.65 7.81
CA PHE A 115 2.16 -0.73 9.27
C PHE A 115 2.35 0.64 9.95
N ALA A 116 3.38 1.39 9.54
CA ALA A 116 3.74 2.66 10.15
C ALA A 116 2.62 3.70 9.99
N TRP A 117 2.10 3.88 8.77
CA TRP A 117 1.03 4.83 8.53
C TRP A 117 -0.32 4.35 9.04
N GLY A 118 -0.55 3.04 9.11
CA GLY A 118 -1.73 2.46 9.74
C GLY A 118 -1.80 2.79 11.23
N PHE A 119 -0.67 2.74 11.92
CA PHE A 119 -0.58 3.18 13.32
C PHE A 119 -0.88 4.67 13.46
N VAL A 120 -0.27 5.52 12.63
CA VAL A 120 -0.53 6.98 12.62
C VAL A 120 -2.01 7.29 12.34
N GLY A 121 -2.62 6.62 11.36
CA GLY A 121 -4.03 6.79 11.03
C GLY A 121 -4.96 6.35 12.17
N ALA A 122 -4.67 5.21 12.81
CA ALA A 122 -5.48 4.70 13.92
C ALA A 122 -5.39 5.59 15.17
N VAL A 123 -4.18 5.98 15.57
CA VAL A 123 -3.95 6.85 16.74
C VAL A 123 -4.43 8.26 16.46
N GLY A 124 -4.07 8.84 15.33
CA GLY A 124 -4.47 10.19 14.92
C GLY A 124 -5.98 10.33 14.77
N GLY A 125 -6.64 9.35 14.14
CA GLY A 125 -8.10 9.32 14.03
C GLY A 125 -8.79 9.25 15.40
N SER A 126 -8.27 8.44 16.31
CA SER A 126 -8.82 8.30 17.68
C SER A 126 -8.63 9.58 18.51
N LEU A 127 -7.44 10.20 18.43
CA LEU A 127 -7.16 11.47 19.10
C LEU A 127 -7.99 12.63 18.54
N ALA A 128 -8.19 12.68 17.22
CA ALA A 128 -9.01 13.69 16.58
C ALA A 128 -10.49 13.59 17.00
N GLU A 129 -11.05 12.38 17.10
CA GLU A 129 -12.40 12.19 17.64
C GLU A 129 -12.50 12.66 19.09
N GLU A 130 -11.53 12.31 19.93
CA GLU A 130 -11.54 12.69 21.35
C GLU A 130 -11.38 14.21 21.54
N GLY A 131 -10.52 14.85 20.73
CA GLY A 131 -10.35 16.31 20.73
C GLY A 131 -11.61 17.05 20.30
N VAL A 132 -12.31 16.58 19.26
CA VAL A 132 -13.59 17.16 18.84
C VAL A 132 -14.67 17.00 19.92
N ARG A 133 -14.68 15.89 20.67
CA ARG A 133 -15.58 15.71 21.81
C ARG A 133 -15.29 16.71 22.93
N TRP A 134 -14.02 16.95 23.23
CA TRP A 134 -13.59 17.91 24.23
C TRP A 134 -13.97 19.36 23.87
N LEU A 135 -13.78 19.76 22.61
CA LEU A 135 -14.12 21.11 22.13
C LEU A 135 -15.62 21.40 22.07
N ARG A 136 -16.48 20.36 22.13
CA ARG A 136 -17.94 20.50 22.15
C ARG A 136 -18.54 20.52 23.56
N ARG A 137 -17.73 20.34 24.60
CA ARG A 137 -18.13 20.52 26.01
C ARG A 137 -17.82 21.94 26.46
#